data_AF-A0A2J6H0A1-F1
#
_entry.id   AF-A0A2J6H0A1-F1
#
_cell.length_a   1.000
_cell.length_b   1.000
_cell.length_c   1.000
_cell.angle_alpha   90.00
_cell.angle_beta   90.00
_cell.angle_gamma   90.00
#
_symmetry.space_group_name_H-M   'P 1'
#
loop_
_entity.id
_entity.type
_entity.pdbx_description
1 polymer ?
#
loop_
_entity_poly.entity_id
_entity_poly.type
_entity_poly.pdbx_seq_one_letter_code
_entity_poly.pdbx_strand_id
1 'polypeptide(L)'
;MERGSSSVNYNPSANFNPRSVSNEPPFSNVISKKPILLIVLLLILITFSVFQTYKVYEKKSQISDLESQISQLDYQLSESRSTESELKRSLDERYDELEEVKSNYEEILSNYTQLNDDFSDLSKDYVDFDKEINEYIIKVENYQKDIEESISWFRENEKLGNSSIEKLLSYDLKDECLKIDGSVCEINLGCFQLINKKEYNMSYKFNESDQKSETYILSLVDFLDAQGGDCEDYSVFFKAEMNTLLGECDYKQVTPYAWFRNDSDKYFLDEKESIYLPNASKIEFPDYKYPTVVCGNFFDENLDAIVGHCLVALSIEEISLEEDLRYLGGSILIEPQNGEYRGILNSESSGIYLLDENSNDVESYVYAVITGNDYYIYKVEENVWNSYQEMDEGLDVLRDLMIDSYETH
;
A
#
# COMPACT_ATOMS: atom_id res chain seq x y z
N MET A 1 -32.31 42.42 19.29
CA MET A 1 -33.69 42.07 19.69
C MET A 1 -33.67 42.00 21.22
N GLU A 2 -33.90 43.07 21.99
CA GLU A 2 -34.69 44.30 21.81
C GLU A 2 -36.21 44.11 22.03
N ARG A 3 -36.78 44.92 22.95
CA ARG A 3 -38.20 45.06 23.37
C ARG A 3 -38.73 43.92 24.27
N GLY A 4 -39.57 44.19 25.28
CA GLY A 4 -39.99 45.51 25.76
C GLY A 4 -40.96 45.52 26.95
N SER A 5 -41.04 46.70 27.57
CA SER A 5 -42.04 47.29 28.48
C SER A 5 -43.46 46.66 28.48
N SER A 6 -44.25 46.72 29.57
CA SER A 6 -44.66 47.98 30.22
C SER A 6 -45.29 47.80 31.61
N SER A 7 -45.38 48.89 32.38
CA SER A 7 -46.09 48.98 33.66
C SER A 7 -47.21 50.03 33.61
N VAL A 8 -48.26 49.87 34.43
CA VAL A 8 -49.29 50.89 34.66
C VAL A 8 -49.66 50.94 36.14
N ASN A 9 -49.79 52.15 36.68
CA ASN A 9 -50.31 52.50 38.00
C ASN A 9 -51.53 53.41 37.77
N TYR A 10 -52.53 53.42 38.66
CA TYR A 10 -53.12 54.66 39.22
C TYR A 10 -54.15 54.39 40.34
N ASN A 11 -54.56 55.45 41.05
CA ASN A 11 -55.26 55.40 42.35
C ASN A 11 -56.59 56.25 42.34
N PRO A 12 -57.09 56.93 43.39
CA PRO A 12 -58.47 56.75 43.88
C PRO A 12 -59.42 57.96 43.74
N SER A 13 -60.70 57.82 44.13
CA SER A 13 -61.59 58.88 44.66
C SER A 13 -62.95 58.29 45.14
N ALA A 14 -63.39 58.55 46.39
CA ALA A 14 -64.23 59.67 46.88
C ALA A 14 -65.75 59.44 46.62
N ASN A 15 -66.65 59.29 47.62
CA ASN A 15 -67.11 60.22 48.69
C ASN A 15 -68.46 60.90 48.32
N PHE A 16 -69.53 60.76 49.12
CA PHE A 16 -70.46 61.86 49.56
C PHE A 16 -71.64 61.37 50.45
N ASN A 17 -72.17 62.25 51.31
CA ASN A 17 -73.37 62.08 52.15
C ASN A 17 -73.99 63.46 52.53
N PRO A 18 -75.31 63.67 52.37
CA PRO A 18 -76.09 64.54 53.28
C PRO A 18 -77.49 63.95 53.66
N ARG A 19 -77.90 63.95 54.94
CA ARG A 19 -78.66 65.03 55.66
C ARG A 19 -79.92 65.55 54.91
N SER A 20 -81.15 65.43 55.46
CA SER A 20 -81.85 66.41 56.34
C SER A 20 -83.40 66.31 56.08
N VAL A 21 -84.43 66.87 56.77
CA VAL A 21 -84.70 67.56 58.08
C VAL A 21 -86.24 67.71 58.25
N SER A 22 -86.76 68.24 59.39
CA SER A 22 -88.13 68.85 59.60
C SER A 22 -89.37 67.93 59.70
N ASN A 23 -90.50 68.25 60.38
CA ASN A 23 -90.87 69.34 61.34
C ASN A 23 -92.10 68.92 62.22
N GLU A 24 -92.46 69.75 63.23
CA GLU A 24 -93.64 69.65 64.14
C GLU A 24 -94.91 70.39 63.57
N PRO A 25 -96.02 70.73 64.32
CA PRO A 25 -96.50 70.32 65.65
C PRO A 25 -97.98 69.78 65.72
N PRO A 26 -99.02 70.39 66.37
CA PRO A 26 -99.77 69.76 67.49
C PRO A 26 -101.32 69.64 67.30
N PHE A 27 -102.06 69.05 68.27
CA PHE A 27 -103.31 69.64 68.88
C PHE A 27 -104.07 68.79 69.94
N SER A 28 -104.54 69.47 71.01
CA SER A 28 -105.77 69.27 71.85
C SER A 28 -106.15 67.95 72.56
N ASN A 29 -106.61 68.10 73.82
CA ASN A 29 -107.20 67.06 74.69
C ASN A 29 -108.69 66.76 74.43
N VAL A 30 -109.15 65.52 74.70
CA VAL A 30 -110.44 65.22 75.39
C VAL A 30 -110.26 63.98 76.30
N ILE A 31 -110.97 63.90 77.42
CA ILE A 31 -110.85 62.85 78.46
C ILE A 31 -111.84 61.69 78.22
N SER A 32 -111.39 60.45 78.35
CA SER A 32 -112.27 59.30 78.66
C SER A 32 -111.52 58.19 79.42
N LYS A 33 -112.09 57.67 80.52
CA LYS A 33 -111.46 56.67 81.40
C LYS A 33 -111.94 55.24 81.09
N LYS A 34 -111.16 54.46 80.33
CA LYS A 34 -111.14 52.96 80.33
C LYS A 34 -110.03 52.37 79.43
N PRO A 35 -108.76 52.19 79.89
CA PRO A 35 -107.75 51.53 79.04
C PRO A 35 -106.79 50.52 79.71
N ILE A 36 -107.00 50.04 80.95
CA ILE A 36 -106.03 49.09 81.58
C ILE A 36 -105.86 47.82 80.75
N LEU A 37 -106.96 47.22 80.26
CA LEU A 37 -106.90 46.04 79.40
C LEU A 37 -106.21 46.33 78.04
N LEU A 38 -106.42 47.54 77.51
CA LEU A 38 -105.98 47.94 76.17
C LEU A 38 -104.48 48.27 76.16
N ILE A 39 -103.95 48.90 77.21
CA ILE A 39 -102.50 49.12 77.39
C ILE A 39 -101.76 47.79 77.55
N VAL A 40 -102.31 46.83 78.31
CA VAL A 40 -101.73 45.48 78.43
C VAL A 40 -101.72 44.76 77.07
N LEU A 41 -102.82 44.81 76.32
CA LEU A 41 -102.91 44.18 74.99
C LEU A 41 -101.95 44.84 73.98
N LEU A 42 -101.78 46.16 74.05
CA LEU A 42 -100.83 46.90 73.21
C LEU A 42 -99.37 46.65 73.60
N LEU A 43 -99.06 46.46 74.90
CA LEU A 43 -97.75 45.99 75.36
C LEU A 43 -97.46 44.55 74.93
N ILE A 44 -98.46 43.66 74.92
CA ILE A 44 -98.34 42.30 74.36
C ILE A 44 -98.08 42.35 72.84
N LEU A 45 -98.75 43.24 72.11
CA LEU A 45 -98.48 43.44 70.68
C LEU A 45 -97.08 44.03 70.43
N ILE A 46 -96.60 44.95 71.27
CA ILE A 46 -95.23 45.49 71.18
C ILE A 46 -94.20 44.40 71.50
N THR A 47 -94.34 43.65 72.60
CA THR A 47 -93.37 42.59 72.94
C THR A 47 -93.40 41.44 71.94
N PHE A 48 -94.57 41.08 71.40
CA PHE A 48 -94.68 40.14 70.28
C PHE A 48 -94.01 40.70 69.01
N SER A 49 -94.24 41.97 68.66
CA SER A 49 -93.58 42.63 67.52
C SER A 49 -92.06 42.67 67.67
N VAL A 50 -91.54 43.01 68.86
CA VAL A 50 -90.11 42.98 69.18
C VAL A 50 -89.57 41.55 69.13
N PHE A 51 -90.31 40.54 69.61
CA PHE A 51 -89.91 39.14 69.53
C PHE A 51 -89.88 38.60 68.08
N GLN A 52 -90.85 38.98 67.24
CA GLN A 52 -90.85 38.67 65.82
C GLN A 52 -89.71 39.39 65.10
N THR A 53 -89.47 40.67 65.42
CA THR A 53 -88.34 41.45 64.88
C THR A 53 -86.99 40.83 65.28
N TYR A 54 -86.86 40.38 66.53
CA TYR A 54 -85.69 39.67 67.02
C TYR A 54 -85.49 38.34 66.27
N LYS A 55 -86.54 37.52 66.09
CA LYS A 55 -86.44 36.28 65.30
C LYS A 55 -86.14 36.53 63.82
N VAL A 56 -86.66 37.62 63.24
CA VAL A 56 -86.31 38.04 61.87
C VAL A 56 -84.86 38.50 61.81
N TYR A 57 -84.34 39.18 62.83
CA TYR A 57 -82.94 39.59 62.90
C TYR A 57 -82.00 38.39 63.10
N GLU A 58 -82.33 37.47 64.02
CA GLU A 58 -81.65 36.18 64.24
C GLU A 58 -81.58 35.37 62.94
N LYS A 59 -82.69 35.24 62.22
CA LYS A 59 -82.74 34.54 60.93
C LYS A 59 -81.99 35.29 59.83
N LYS A 60 -81.98 36.63 59.82
CA LYS A 60 -81.13 37.41 58.90
C LYS A 60 -79.64 37.24 59.19
N SER A 61 -79.23 37.17 60.46
CA SER A 61 -77.84 36.84 60.82
C SER A 61 -77.48 35.46 60.29
N GLN A 62 -78.29 34.44 60.62
CA GLN A 62 -78.07 33.06 60.16
C GLN A 62 -78.05 32.95 58.63
N ILE A 63 -78.87 33.72 57.90
CA ILE A 63 -78.79 33.82 56.44
C ILE A 63 -77.47 34.45 55.99
N SER A 64 -77.08 35.60 56.55
CA SER A 64 -75.81 36.27 56.21
C SER A 64 -74.58 35.43 56.53
N ASP A 65 -74.62 34.67 57.63
CA ASP A 65 -73.55 33.74 58.03
C ASP A 65 -73.46 32.54 57.06
N LEU A 66 -74.61 32.06 56.55
CA LEU A 66 -74.67 31.01 55.53
C LEU A 66 -74.27 31.51 54.14
N GLU A 67 -74.68 32.72 53.74
CA GLU A 67 -74.26 33.38 52.49
C GLU A 67 -72.73 33.58 52.47
N SER A 68 -72.14 33.97 53.60
CA SER A 68 -70.69 34.07 53.78
C SER A 68 -69.99 32.70 53.65
N GLN A 69 -70.53 31.66 54.29
CA GLN A 69 -70.00 30.29 54.18
C GLN A 69 -70.12 29.73 52.75
N ILE A 70 -71.23 29.96 52.05
CA ILE A 70 -71.42 29.58 50.64
C ILE A 70 -70.37 30.29 49.78
N SER A 71 -70.19 31.60 49.94
CA SER A 71 -69.17 32.36 49.19
C SER A 71 -67.73 31.87 49.45
N GLN A 72 -67.42 31.41 50.66
CA GLN A 72 -66.11 30.82 50.98
C GLN A 72 -65.94 29.42 50.36
N LEU A 73 -66.99 28.59 50.38
CA LEU A 73 -66.99 27.27 49.76
C LEU A 73 -66.93 27.34 48.23
N ASP A 74 -67.63 28.28 47.60
CA ASP A 74 -67.56 28.53 46.15
C ASP A 74 -66.15 29.01 45.75
N TYR A 75 -65.51 29.87 46.54
CA TYR A 75 -64.11 30.26 46.34
C TYR A 75 -63.17 29.05 46.43
N GLN A 76 -63.26 28.27 47.51
CA GLN A 76 -62.43 27.06 47.70
C GLN A 76 -62.65 26.00 46.60
N LEU A 77 -63.88 25.85 46.13
CA LEU A 77 -64.22 24.96 45.01
C LEU A 77 -63.63 25.46 43.68
N SER A 78 -63.61 26.78 43.46
CA SER A 78 -62.98 27.39 42.28
C SER A 78 -61.45 27.28 42.32
N GLU A 79 -60.83 27.50 43.48
CA GLU A 79 -59.40 27.36 43.72
C GLU A 79 -58.95 25.91 43.50
N SER A 80 -59.64 24.95 44.13
CA SER A 80 -59.39 23.51 43.97
C SER A 80 -59.50 23.05 42.51
N ARG A 81 -60.47 23.56 41.74
CA ARG A 81 -60.60 23.29 40.29
C ARG A 81 -59.46 23.89 39.45
N SER A 82 -58.91 25.04 39.84
CA SER A 82 -57.70 25.58 39.19
C SER A 82 -56.52 24.65 39.43
N THR A 83 -56.30 24.26 40.69
CA THR A 83 -55.23 23.32 41.07
C THR A 83 -55.39 21.95 40.39
N GLU A 84 -56.61 21.41 40.28
CA GLU A 84 -56.90 20.18 39.52
C GLU A 84 -56.53 20.33 38.04
N SER A 85 -56.87 21.46 37.42
CA SER A 85 -56.56 21.75 36.00
C SER A 85 -55.06 21.94 35.75
N GLU A 86 -54.37 22.61 36.67
CA GLU A 86 -52.92 22.83 36.63
C GLU A 86 -52.14 21.54 36.87
N LEU A 87 -52.55 20.73 37.85
CA LEU A 87 -52.00 19.39 38.09
C LEU A 87 -52.22 18.47 36.89
N LYS A 88 -53.39 18.52 36.24
CA LYS A 88 -53.62 17.75 35.03
C LYS A 88 -52.69 18.18 33.90
N ARG A 89 -52.58 19.48 33.59
CA ARG A 89 -51.66 19.96 32.55
C ARG A 89 -50.21 19.54 32.85
N SER A 90 -49.78 19.65 34.10
CA SER A 90 -48.45 19.23 34.54
C SER A 90 -48.24 17.71 34.42
N LEU A 91 -49.29 16.91 34.65
CA LEU A 91 -49.25 15.46 34.44
C LEU A 91 -49.16 15.10 32.95
N ASP A 92 -49.97 15.75 32.10
CA ASP A 92 -49.95 15.57 30.65
C ASP A 92 -48.55 15.95 30.10
N GLU A 93 -47.98 17.10 30.52
CA GLU A 93 -46.61 17.54 30.17
C GLU A 93 -45.52 16.55 30.62
N ARG A 94 -45.67 15.88 31.77
CA ARG A 94 -44.72 14.84 32.23
C ARG A 94 -44.88 13.50 31.50
N TYR A 95 -46.03 13.22 30.88
CA TYR A 95 -46.18 12.07 30.00
C TYR A 95 -45.49 12.30 28.66
N ASP A 96 -45.63 13.50 28.07
CA ASP A 96 -44.95 13.87 26.83
C ASP A 96 -43.41 13.84 26.99
N GLU A 97 -42.87 14.43 28.07
CA GLU A 97 -41.44 14.32 28.41
C GLU A 97 -40.96 12.86 28.56
N LEU A 98 -41.79 11.98 29.14
CA LEU A 98 -41.42 10.58 29.37
C LEU A 98 -41.35 9.77 28.06
N GLU A 99 -42.28 10.02 27.13
CA GLU A 99 -42.28 9.36 25.82
C GLU A 99 -41.11 9.86 24.95
N GLU A 100 -40.75 11.15 25.04
CA GLU A 100 -39.54 11.70 24.41
C GLU A 100 -38.27 11.05 24.95
N VAL A 101 -38.10 11.00 26.28
CA VAL A 101 -36.94 10.34 26.93
C VAL A 101 -36.84 8.86 26.55
N LYS A 102 -37.97 8.17 26.43
CA LYS A 102 -38.04 6.78 25.96
C LYS A 102 -37.60 6.65 24.50
N SER A 103 -38.09 7.51 23.60
CA SER A 103 -37.68 7.52 22.19
C SER A 103 -36.17 7.76 22.04
N ASN A 104 -35.64 8.75 22.78
CA ASN A 104 -34.21 9.07 22.77
C ASN A 104 -33.36 7.91 23.33
N TYR A 105 -33.86 7.17 24.32
CA TYR A 105 -33.20 5.96 24.84
C TYR A 105 -33.17 4.82 23.81
N GLU A 106 -34.28 4.58 23.09
CA GLU A 106 -34.37 3.57 22.03
C GLU A 106 -33.43 3.90 20.86
N GLU A 107 -33.30 5.18 20.47
CA GLU A 107 -32.32 5.64 19.47
C GLU A 107 -30.86 5.45 19.93
N ILE A 108 -30.53 5.88 21.16
CA ILE A 108 -29.17 5.72 21.73
C ILE A 108 -28.78 4.24 21.81
N LEU A 109 -29.72 3.35 22.16
CA LEU A 109 -29.47 1.91 22.18
C LEU A 109 -29.21 1.35 20.78
N SER A 110 -29.98 1.78 19.77
CA SER A 110 -29.76 1.37 18.38
C SER A 110 -28.40 1.85 17.85
N ASN A 111 -28.03 3.10 18.13
CA ASN A 111 -26.74 3.68 17.72
C ASN A 111 -25.57 2.99 18.44
N TYR A 112 -25.74 2.58 19.71
CA TYR A 112 -24.74 1.80 20.45
C TYR A 112 -24.53 0.40 19.84
N THR A 113 -25.60 -0.29 19.45
CA THR A 113 -25.48 -1.59 18.76
C THR A 113 -24.78 -1.45 17.41
N GLN A 114 -25.16 -0.48 16.57
CA GLN A 114 -24.49 -0.25 15.29
C GLN A 114 -22.99 0.02 15.49
N LEU A 115 -22.61 0.90 16.42
CA LEU A 115 -21.21 1.23 16.70
C LEU A 115 -20.40 0.01 17.22
N ASN A 116 -21.05 -0.89 17.97
CA ASN A 116 -20.43 -2.15 18.41
C ASN A 116 -20.19 -3.11 17.24
N ASP A 117 -21.13 -3.19 16.31
CA ASP A 117 -21.05 -4.07 15.14
C ASP A 117 -20.03 -3.52 14.13
N ASP A 118 -20.04 -2.20 13.86
CA ASP A 118 -19.02 -1.49 13.08
C ASP A 118 -17.61 -1.72 13.65
N PHE A 119 -17.45 -1.65 14.98
CA PHE A 119 -16.19 -1.97 15.65
C PHE A 119 -15.79 -3.44 15.51
N SER A 120 -16.76 -4.36 15.55
CA SER A 120 -16.51 -5.79 15.35
C SER A 120 -16.14 -6.14 13.92
N ASP A 121 -16.57 -5.38 12.91
CA ASP A 121 -16.18 -5.58 11.52
C ASP A 121 -14.81 -4.95 11.23
N LEU A 122 -14.56 -3.72 11.69
CA LEU A 122 -13.23 -3.09 11.62
C LEU A 122 -12.14 -3.93 12.31
N SER A 123 -12.48 -4.62 13.40
CA SER A 123 -11.58 -5.55 14.10
C SER A 123 -11.31 -6.86 13.34
N LYS A 124 -12.08 -7.20 12.28
CA LYS A 124 -11.79 -8.32 11.38
C LYS A 124 -10.93 -7.84 10.22
N ASP A 125 -11.33 -6.73 9.59
CA ASP A 125 -10.59 -6.09 8.49
C ASP A 125 -9.13 -5.82 8.89
N TYR A 126 -8.88 -5.38 10.14
CA TYR A 126 -7.53 -5.22 10.69
C TYR A 126 -6.72 -6.54 10.74
N VAL A 127 -7.35 -7.65 11.15
CA VAL A 127 -6.68 -8.96 11.30
C VAL A 127 -6.42 -9.62 9.94
N ASP A 128 -7.33 -9.45 8.98
CA ASP A 128 -7.11 -9.91 7.61
C ASP A 128 -6.03 -9.06 6.91
N PHE A 129 -5.96 -7.75 7.17
CA PHE A 129 -4.91 -6.86 6.66
C PHE A 129 -3.52 -7.12 7.28
N ASP A 130 -3.44 -7.36 8.60
CA ASP A 130 -2.23 -7.85 9.29
C ASP A 130 -1.71 -9.13 8.61
N LYS A 131 -2.59 -10.11 8.38
CA LYS A 131 -2.25 -11.34 7.68
C LYS A 131 -1.76 -11.09 6.25
N GLU A 132 -2.37 -10.18 5.50
CA GLU A 132 -1.89 -9.82 4.15
C GLU A 132 -0.49 -9.17 4.20
N ILE A 133 -0.21 -8.25 5.12
CA ILE A 133 1.12 -7.65 5.30
C ILE A 133 2.18 -8.74 5.57
N ASN A 134 1.92 -9.65 6.51
CA ASN A 134 2.85 -10.75 6.81
C ASN A 134 3.07 -11.66 5.58
N GLU A 135 2.02 -11.93 4.79
CA GLU A 135 2.15 -12.65 3.53
C GLU A 135 2.91 -11.88 2.43
N TYR A 136 3.05 -10.55 2.51
CA TYR A 136 3.87 -9.77 1.60
C TYR A 136 5.32 -9.64 2.08
N ILE A 137 5.56 -9.48 3.38
CA ILE A 137 6.90 -9.53 3.97
C ILE A 137 7.59 -10.86 3.63
N ILE A 138 6.92 -11.99 3.83
CA ILE A 138 7.45 -13.32 3.49
C ILE A 138 7.75 -13.44 1.99
N LYS A 139 6.96 -12.83 1.09
CA LYS A 139 7.26 -12.84 -0.35
C LYS A 139 8.52 -12.04 -0.67
N VAL A 140 8.69 -10.87 -0.05
CA VAL A 140 9.90 -10.05 -0.18
C VAL A 140 11.13 -10.80 0.32
N GLU A 141 11.09 -11.41 1.51
CA GLU A 141 12.19 -12.22 2.06
C GLU A 141 12.59 -13.39 1.13
N ASN A 142 11.61 -14.05 0.50
CA ASN A 142 11.92 -15.11 -0.48
C ASN A 142 12.55 -14.53 -1.75
N TYR A 143 12.06 -13.40 -2.29
CA TYR A 143 12.66 -12.78 -3.47
C TYR A 143 14.09 -12.29 -3.24
N GLN A 144 14.39 -11.72 -2.05
CA GLN A 144 15.76 -11.37 -1.66
C GLN A 144 16.65 -12.61 -1.66
N LYS A 145 16.21 -13.70 -1.01
CA LYS A 145 16.94 -14.96 -0.97
C LYS A 145 17.16 -15.57 -2.37
N ASP A 146 16.15 -15.54 -3.24
CA ASP A 146 16.26 -16.06 -4.61
C ASP A 146 17.24 -15.22 -5.46
N ILE A 147 17.34 -13.91 -5.19
CA ILE A 147 18.37 -13.02 -5.74
C ILE A 147 19.76 -13.35 -5.18
N GLU A 148 19.92 -13.50 -3.85
CA GLU A 148 21.19 -13.90 -3.21
C GLU A 148 21.72 -15.23 -3.77
N GLU A 149 20.84 -16.24 -3.90
CA GLU A 149 21.19 -17.54 -4.46
C GLU A 149 21.57 -17.44 -5.94
N SER A 150 20.88 -16.62 -6.73
CA SER A 150 21.23 -16.34 -8.14
C SER A 150 22.60 -15.64 -8.25
N ILE A 151 22.88 -14.65 -7.40
CA ILE A 151 24.15 -13.92 -7.36
C ILE A 151 25.31 -14.84 -6.92
N SER A 152 25.10 -15.70 -5.91
CA SER A 152 26.11 -16.70 -5.51
C SER A 152 26.37 -17.69 -6.64
N TRP A 153 25.32 -18.13 -7.34
CA TRP A 153 25.43 -19.01 -8.50
C TRP A 153 26.30 -18.40 -9.61
N PHE A 154 26.15 -17.11 -9.96
CA PHE A 154 27.02 -16.47 -10.96
C PHE A 154 28.49 -16.44 -10.54
N ARG A 155 28.78 -16.21 -9.25
CA ARG A 155 30.14 -16.23 -8.68
C ARG A 155 30.75 -17.63 -8.65
N GLU A 156 29.96 -18.64 -8.35
CA GLU A 156 30.39 -20.05 -8.27
C GLU A 156 30.65 -20.65 -9.65
N ASN A 157 29.90 -20.21 -10.67
CA ASN A 157 30.05 -20.65 -12.07
C ASN A 157 30.98 -19.74 -12.91
N GLU A 158 31.70 -18.79 -12.30
CA GLU A 158 32.58 -17.85 -13.02
C GLU A 158 33.84 -18.49 -13.62
N LYS A 159 34.24 -19.68 -13.15
CA LYS A 159 35.45 -20.43 -13.58
C LYS A 159 35.28 -21.91 -13.33
N LEU A 160 35.99 -22.74 -14.09
CA LEU A 160 35.98 -24.19 -13.88
C LEU A 160 36.42 -24.52 -12.45
N GLY A 161 35.60 -25.30 -11.76
CA GLY A 161 35.71 -25.58 -10.34
C GLY A 161 36.66 -26.73 -10.01
N ASN A 162 36.16 -27.68 -9.22
CA ASN A 162 37.01 -28.67 -8.54
C ASN A 162 36.51 -30.12 -8.66
N SER A 163 35.47 -30.39 -9.44
CA SER A 163 35.06 -31.76 -9.77
C SER A 163 36.13 -32.49 -10.60
N SER A 164 35.96 -33.80 -10.77
CA SER A 164 36.88 -34.62 -11.57
C SER A 164 36.86 -34.26 -13.05
N ILE A 165 35.72 -33.80 -13.59
CA ILE A 165 35.55 -33.51 -15.01
C ILE A 165 36.07 -32.10 -15.36
N GLU A 166 35.74 -31.09 -14.56
CA GLU A 166 36.29 -29.72 -14.69
C GLU A 166 37.83 -29.72 -14.63
N LYS A 167 38.43 -30.58 -13.79
CA LYS A 167 39.89 -30.70 -13.67
C LYS A 167 40.58 -31.34 -14.86
N LEU A 168 39.88 -32.24 -15.58
CA LEU A 168 40.39 -32.80 -16.83
C LEU A 168 40.29 -31.75 -17.95
N LEU A 169 39.13 -31.09 -18.08
CA LEU A 169 38.93 -30.00 -19.04
C LEU A 169 39.93 -28.87 -18.82
N SER A 170 40.14 -28.43 -17.57
CA SER A 170 41.12 -27.42 -17.19
C SER A 170 42.57 -27.84 -17.52
N TYR A 171 42.87 -29.14 -17.61
CA TYR A 171 44.18 -29.63 -18.07
C TYR A 171 44.26 -29.63 -19.60
N ASP A 172 43.24 -30.13 -20.29
CA ASP A 172 43.20 -30.23 -21.76
C ASP A 172 43.24 -28.83 -22.42
N LEU A 173 42.47 -27.87 -21.90
CA LEU A 173 42.51 -26.46 -22.32
C LEU A 173 43.90 -25.84 -22.12
N LYS A 174 44.67 -26.27 -21.11
CA LYS A 174 46.03 -25.75 -20.82
C LYS A 174 47.13 -26.38 -21.68
N ASP A 175 46.92 -27.58 -22.23
CA ASP A 175 47.88 -28.23 -23.14
C ASP A 175 47.64 -27.86 -24.62
N GLU A 176 46.39 -27.57 -25.00
CA GLU A 176 46.01 -27.34 -26.41
C GLU A 176 45.64 -25.89 -26.75
N CYS A 177 45.13 -25.09 -25.79
CA CYS A 177 44.55 -23.76 -26.06
C CYS A 177 45.31 -22.58 -25.42
N LEU A 178 46.34 -22.84 -24.61
CA LEU A 178 47.08 -21.83 -23.85
C LEU A 178 48.57 -21.89 -24.18
N LYS A 179 49.16 -20.75 -24.56
CA LYS A 179 50.60 -20.64 -24.85
C LYS A 179 51.25 -19.51 -24.06
N ILE A 180 52.22 -19.88 -23.23
CA ILE A 180 52.99 -18.96 -22.38
C ILE A 180 54.43 -18.90 -22.91
N ASP A 181 54.84 -17.75 -23.45
CA ASP A 181 56.23 -17.46 -23.83
C ASP A 181 56.73 -16.21 -23.12
N GLY A 182 57.61 -16.40 -22.13
CA GLY A 182 58.24 -15.35 -21.34
C GLY A 182 57.23 -14.47 -20.58
N SER A 183 56.92 -13.31 -21.15
CA SER A 183 56.00 -12.30 -20.59
C SER A 183 54.66 -12.20 -21.33
N VAL A 184 54.40 -13.07 -22.31
CA VAL A 184 53.16 -13.09 -23.10
C VAL A 184 52.38 -14.39 -22.82
N CYS A 185 51.07 -14.25 -22.75
CA CYS A 185 50.09 -15.33 -22.59
C CYS A 185 49.11 -15.26 -23.76
N GLU A 186 49.27 -16.13 -24.76
CA GLU A 186 48.35 -16.25 -25.89
C GLU A 186 47.25 -17.28 -25.55
N ILE A 187 45.99 -16.94 -25.86
CA ILE A 187 44.83 -17.83 -25.61
C ILE A 187 44.08 -18.04 -26.94
N ASN A 188 44.00 -19.30 -27.40
CA ASN A 188 43.28 -19.70 -28.60
C ASN A 188 41.79 -19.89 -28.29
N LEU A 189 40.94 -18.94 -28.71
CA LEU A 189 39.51 -18.99 -28.41
C LEU A 189 38.75 -19.99 -29.30
N GLY A 190 39.24 -20.29 -30.51
CA GLY A 190 38.66 -21.33 -31.36
C GLY A 190 38.94 -22.75 -30.83
N CYS A 191 40.03 -22.94 -30.08
CA CYS A 191 40.41 -24.21 -29.48
C CYS A 191 39.40 -24.72 -28.43
N PHE A 192 38.64 -23.84 -27.78
CA PHE A 192 37.64 -24.25 -26.78
C PHE A 192 36.59 -25.16 -27.45
N GLN A 193 36.09 -24.79 -28.64
CA GLN A 193 35.20 -25.67 -29.43
C GLN A 193 35.86 -27.02 -29.75
N LEU A 194 37.15 -27.04 -30.07
CA LEU A 194 37.86 -28.29 -30.38
C LEU A 194 37.82 -29.23 -29.17
N ILE A 195 38.21 -28.77 -27.98
CA ILE A 195 38.21 -29.59 -26.76
C ILE A 195 36.79 -30.03 -26.39
N ASN A 196 35.88 -29.08 -26.28
CA ASN A 196 34.49 -29.31 -25.86
C ASN A 196 33.76 -30.30 -26.77
N LYS A 197 33.96 -30.20 -28.09
CA LYS A 197 33.29 -31.07 -29.06
C LYS A 197 33.99 -32.41 -29.29
N LYS A 198 35.33 -32.46 -29.24
CA LYS A 198 36.13 -33.65 -29.60
C LYS A 198 36.38 -34.57 -28.43
N GLU A 199 36.69 -34.03 -27.25
CA GLU A 199 37.00 -34.81 -26.05
C GLU A 199 35.75 -34.96 -25.15
N TYR A 200 34.94 -33.90 -25.00
CA TYR A 200 33.78 -33.88 -24.09
C TYR A 200 32.42 -34.10 -24.78
N ASN A 201 32.41 -34.26 -26.11
CA ASN A 201 31.20 -34.52 -26.92
C ASN A 201 30.07 -33.47 -26.75
N MET A 202 30.40 -32.24 -26.36
CA MET A 202 29.41 -31.19 -26.14
C MET A 202 28.73 -30.77 -27.44
N SER A 203 27.44 -30.44 -27.34
CA SER A 203 26.64 -29.91 -28.45
C SER A 203 25.62 -28.89 -27.97
N TYR A 204 25.37 -27.87 -28.80
CA TYR A 204 24.27 -26.93 -28.61
C TYR A 204 22.93 -27.64 -28.66
N LYS A 205 22.06 -27.34 -27.71
CA LYS A 205 20.72 -27.91 -27.56
C LYS A 205 19.70 -26.79 -27.54
N PHE A 206 18.91 -26.69 -28.60
CA PHE A 206 17.78 -25.79 -28.60
C PHE A 206 16.63 -26.39 -27.77
N ASN A 207 16.16 -25.67 -26.75
CA ASN A 207 15.13 -26.11 -25.80
C ASN A 207 13.71 -26.05 -26.40
N GLU A 208 13.50 -26.75 -27.53
CA GLU A 208 12.35 -26.55 -28.44
C GLU A 208 11.09 -27.39 -28.11
N SER A 209 11.20 -28.46 -27.31
CA SER A 209 10.12 -29.46 -27.16
C SER A 209 9.38 -29.51 -25.82
N ASP A 210 10.07 -29.25 -24.71
CA ASP A 210 9.57 -29.63 -23.38
C ASP A 210 8.98 -28.41 -22.66
N GLN A 211 7.69 -28.15 -22.91
CA GLN A 211 6.90 -26.99 -22.44
C GLN A 211 6.72 -26.84 -20.91
N LYS A 212 7.62 -27.40 -20.09
CA LYS A 212 7.55 -27.43 -18.62
C LYS A 212 8.90 -27.42 -17.89
N SER A 213 10.04 -27.49 -18.56
CA SER A 213 11.31 -27.12 -17.92
C SER A 213 11.35 -25.59 -17.80
N GLU A 214 11.38 -25.10 -16.56
CA GLU A 214 11.69 -23.69 -16.28
C GLU A 214 13.08 -23.37 -16.85
N THR A 215 13.21 -22.24 -17.54
CA THR A 215 14.40 -21.89 -18.32
C THR A 215 15.51 -21.36 -17.41
N TYR A 216 16.17 -22.27 -16.71
CA TYR A 216 17.32 -22.00 -15.85
C TYR A 216 18.63 -22.23 -16.59
N ILE A 217 19.60 -21.33 -16.40
CA ILE A 217 20.97 -21.52 -16.86
C ILE A 217 21.60 -22.67 -16.05
N LEU A 218 22.22 -23.63 -16.73
CA LEU A 218 22.82 -24.83 -16.16
C LEU A 218 24.13 -24.49 -15.43
N SER A 219 24.36 -25.08 -14.25
CA SER A 219 25.66 -24.97 -13.59
C SER A 219 26.75 -25.59 -14.46
N LEU A 220 28.01 -25.22 -14.27
CA LEU A 220 29.14 -25.80 -15.03
C LEU A 220 29.16 -27.33 -14.94
N VAL A 221 28.78 -27.90 -13.79
CA VAL A 221 28.68 -29.34 -13.57
C VAL A 221 27.49 -29.94 -14.32
N ASP A 222 26.31 -29.31 -14.25
CA ASP A 222 25.11 -29.79 -14.96
C ASP A 222 25.28 -29.70 -16.48
N PHE A 223 25.90 -28.64 -16.99
CA PHE A 223 26.26 -28.46 -18.40
C PHE A 223 27.24 -29.54 -18.88
N LEU A 224 28.26 -29.86 -18.06
CA LEU A 224 29.23 -30.91 -18.33
C LEU A 224 28.60 -32.31 -18.35
N ASP A 225 27.81 -32.66 -17.33
CA ASP A 225 27.10 -33.94 -17.25
C ASP A 225 26.02 -34.07 -18.34
N ALA A 226 25.40 -32.96 -18.75
CA ALA A 226 24.47 -32.92 -19.87
C ALA A 226 25.16 -33.04 -21.24
N GLN A 227 26.44 -32.67 -21.36
CA GLN A 227 27.16 -32.48 -22.64
C GLN A 227 26.64 -31.29 -23.47
N GLY A 228 26.57 -30.11 -22.86
CA GLY A 228 26.18 -28.85 -23.49
C GLY A 228 24.73 -28.43 -23.21
N GLY A 229 24.39 -27.21 -23.61
CA GLY A 229 23.12 -26.53 -23.32
C GLY A 229 22.73 -25.54 -24.44
N ASP A 230 21.96 -24.50 -24.11
CA ASP A 230 21.58 -23.43 -25.05
C ASP A 230 22.60 -22.25 -25.06
N CYS A 231 22.20 -21.04 -25.49
CA CYS A 231 23.14 -19.95 -25.79
C CYS A 231 23.63 -19.24 -24.53
N GLU A 232 22.74 -19.05 -23.56
CA GLU A 232 22.98 -18.57 -22.21
C GLU A 232 24.00 -19.50 -21.52
N ASP A 233 23.68 -20.80 -21.52
CA ASP A 233 24.54 -21.88 -20.98
C ASP A 233 25.95 -21.85 -21.58
N TYR A 234 26.06 -21.88 -22.92
CA TYR A 234 27.35 -21.88 -23.62
C TYR A 234 28.16 -20.60 -23.35
N SER A 235 27.50 -19.45 -23.16
CA SER A 235 28.17 -18.18 -22.88
C SER A 235 28.77 -18.14 -21.48
N VAL A 236 28.02 -18.59 -20.46
CA VAL A 236 28.54 -18.73 -19.09
C VAL A 236 29.66 -19.77 -19.03
N PHE A 237 29.52 -20.89 -19.74
CA PHE A 237 30.55 -21.92 -19.81
C PHE A 237 31.85 -21.41 -20.45
N PHE A 238 31.77 -20.75 -21.62
CA PHE A 238 32.93 -20.17 -22.30
C PHE A 238 33.62 -19.11 -21.42
N LYS A 239 32.85 -18.28 -20.71
CA LYS A 239 33.38 -17.34 -19.71
C LYS A 239 34.21 -18.09 -18.64
N ALA A 240 33.69 -19.21 -18.15
CA ALA A 240 34.38 -20.02 -17.14
C ALA A 240 35.66 -20.70 -17.65
N GLU A 241 35.68 -21.19 -18.88
CA GLU A 241 36.91 -21.66 -19.55
C GLU A 241 37.95 -20.55 -19.67
N MET A 242 37.54 -19.37 -20.17
CA MET A 242 38.40 -18.21 -20.36
C MET A 242 39.01 -17.75 -19.03
N ASN A 243 38.20 -17.58 -17.99
CA ASN A 243 38.66 -17.22 -16.64
C ASN A 243 39.61 -18.27 -16.03
N THR A 244 39.44 -19.54 -16.37
CA THR A 244 40.35 -20.62 -15.93
C THR A 244 41.73 -20.53 -16.57
N LEU A 245 41.82 -20.08 -17.83
CA LEU A 245 43.10 -19.86 -18.51
C LEU A 245 43.76 -18.54 -18.10
N LEU A 246 42.97 -17.48 -17.89
CA LEU A 246 43.46 -16.20 -17.37
C LEU A 246 44.15 -16.34 -16.00
N GLY A 247 43.68 -17.27 -15.16
CA GLY A 247 44.33 -17.60 -13.88
C GLY A 247 45.77 -18.14 -14.00
N GLU A 248 46.16 -18.73 -15.13
CA GLU A 248 47.53 -19.19 -15.42
C GLU A 248 48.39 -18.06 -16.03
N CYS A 249 47.75 -17.04 -16.63
CA CYS A 249 48.43 -15.91 -17.23
C CYS A 249 49.09 -14.96 -16.22
N ASP A 250 48.83 -15.10 -14.91
CA ASP A 250 49.39 -14.36 -13.77
C ASP A 250 50.60 -13.43 -14.08
N TYR A 251 50.36 -12.11 -14.00
CA TYR A 251 51.26 -10.98 -14.31
C TYR A 251 51.85 -10.85 -15.73
N LYS A 252 51.37 -11.62 -16.72
CA LYS A 252 51.80 -11.53 -18.14
C LYS A 252 50.89 -10.61 -18.95
N GLN A 253 51.36 -10.16 -20.11
CA GLN A 253 50.47 -9.57 -21.11
C GLN A 253 49.60 -10.68 -21.70
N VAL A 254 48.28 -10.51 -21.67
CA VAL A 254 47.34 -11.46 -22.27
C VAL A 254 46.98 -10.99 -23.67
N THR A 255 47.07 -11.90 -24.65
CA THR A 255 46.63 -11.68 -26.03
C THR A 255 45.73 -12.83 -26.45
N PRO A 256 44.41 -12.77 -26.16
CA PRO A 256 43.47 -13.73 -26.70
C PRO A 256 43.36 -13.56 -28.22
N TYR A 257 43.09 -14.66 -28.92
CA TYR A 257 42.99 -14.66 -30.37
C TYR A 257 41.85 -15.56 -30.86
N ALA A 258 41.04 -15.00 -31.76
CA ALA A 258 39.89 -15.66 -32.37
C ALA A 258 40.12 -15.86 -33.87
N TRP A 259 39.13 -16.45 -34.54
CA TRP A 259 39.10 -16.58 -35.99
C TRP A 259 37.95 -15.80 -36.62
N PHE A 260 38.12 -15.41 -37.88
CA PHE A 260 37.03 -14.88 -38.70
C PHE A 260 37.11 -15.45 -40.12
N ARG A 261 35.97 -15.54 -40.81
CA ARG A 261 35.88 -16.13 -42.17
C ARG A 261 36.61 -15.27 -43.19
N ASN A 262 37.43 -15.90 -44.04
CA ASN A 262 38.08 -15.25 -45.17
C ASN A 262 38.33 -16.24 -46.32
N ASP A 263 38.56 -15.78 -47.56
CA ASP A 263 38.68 -16.68 -48.72
C ASP A 263 40.09 -17.28 -48.95
N SER A 264 41.10 -16.95 -48.15
CA SER A 264 42.52 -17.28 -48.46
C SER A 264 43.29 -18.08 -47.42
N ASP A 265 42.91 -18.05 -46.15
CA ASP A 265 43.79 -18.48 -45.06
C ASP A 265 43.29 -19.76 -44.38
N LYS A 266 44.02 -20.17 -43.33
CA LYS A 266 43.62 -21.21 -42.38
C LYS A 266 43.88 -20.74 -40.96
N TYR A 267 43.00 -21.13 -40.04
CA TYR A 267 43.15 -20.90 -38.61
C TYR A 267 43.33 -22.22 -37.89
N PHE A 268 44.39 -22.36 -37.09
CA PHE A 268 44.65 -23.56 -36.32
C PHE A 268 43.84 -23.57 -35.02
N LEU A 269 43.19 -24.70 -34.74
CA LEU A 269 42.40 -24.94 -33.54
C LEU A 269 43.22 -25.57 -32.41
N ASP A 270 44.49 -25.90 -32.65
CA ASP A 270 45.42 -26.51 -31.69
C ASP A 270 46.82 -25.89 -31.79
N GLU A 271 47.49 -25.70 -30.65
CA GLU A 271 48.90 -25.25 -30.60
C GLU A 271 49.89 -26.24 -31.28
N LYS A 272 49.43 -27.43 -31.63
CA LYS A 272 50.18 -28.48 -32.35
C LYS A 272 50.07 -28.37 -33.89
N GLU A 273 49.37 -27.36 -34.42
CA GLU A 273 49.12 -27.09 -35.85
C GLU A 273 48.54 -28.30 -36.63
N SER A 274 47.81 -29.22 -35.97
CA SER A 274 47.33 -30.46 -36.59
C SER A 274 45.88 -30.39 -37.09
N ILE A 275 45.07 -29.48 -36.55
CA ILE A 275 43.65 -29.28 -36.87
C ILE A 275 43.44 -27.80 -37.21
N TYR A 276 42.77 -27.53 -38.34
CA TYR A 276 42.51 -26.15 -38.78
C TYR A 276 41.16 -25.98 -39.45
N LEU A 277 40.60 -24.79 -39.29
CA LEU A 277 39.52 -24.28 -40.13
C LEU A 277 40.12 -23.77 -41.44
N PRO A 278 39.71 -24.29 -42.62
CA PRO A 278 39.99 -23.63 -43.88
C PRO A 278 39.13 -22.37 -44.00
N ASN A 279 39.57 -21.41 -44.81
CA ASN A 279 38.85 -20.17 -45.09
C ASN A 279 38.63 -19.32 -43.81
N ALA A 280 39.69 -19.21 -42.99
CA ALA A 280 39.68 -18.45 -41.74
C ALA A 280 41.05 -17.82 -41.42
N SER A 281 41.08 -16.59 -40.92
CA SER A 281 42.30 -15.89 -40.47
C SER A 281 42.35 -15.78 -38.94
N LYS A 282 43.55 -15.71 -38.35
CA LYS A 282 43.76 -15.30 -36.94
C LYS A 282 43.48 -13.80 -36.80
N ILE A 283 42.78 -13.41 -35.75
CA ILE A 283 42.70 -12.04 -35.26
C ILE A 283 43.11 -12.02 -33.77
N GLU A 284 43.95 -11.06 -33.39
CA GLU A 284 44.54 -10.95 -32.05
C GLU A 284 43.99 -9.71 -31.34
N PHE A 285 43.71 -9.83 -30.04
CA PHE A 285 43.15 -8.75 -29.23
C PHE A 285 44.06 -8.47 -28.01
N PRO A 286 45.18 -7.76 -28.17
CA PRO A 286 46.03 -7.40 -27.03
C PRO A 286 45.21 -6.67 -25.96
N ASP A 287 45.42 -7.08 -24.70
CA ASP A 287 44.87 -6.47 -23.49
C ASP A 287 43.33 -6.59 -23.28
N TYR A 288 42.53 -6.92 -24.30
CA TYR A 288 41.12 -7.31 -24.17
C TYR A 288 41.01 -8.70 -23.56
N LYS A 289 40.67 -8.79 -22.27
CA LYS A 289 40.86 -10.03 -21.49
C LYS A 289 39.78 -10.31 -20.45
N TYR A 290 38.79 -9.44 -20.25
CA TYR A 290 37.74 -9.65 -19.25
C TYR A 290 36.46 -10.17 -19.92
N PRO A 291 36.10 -11.46 -19.77
CA PRO A 291 34.92 -12.03 -20.41
C PRO A 291 33.64 -11.69 -19.65
N THR A 292 32.75 -10.96 -20.31
CA THR A 292 31.40 -10.65 -19.84
C THR A 292 30.38 -11.24 -20.82
N VAL A 293 29.34 -11.92 -20.33
CA VAL A 293 28.29 -12.45 -21.21
C VAL A 293 27.30 -11.32 -21.52
N VAL A 294 27.00 -11.13 -22.80
CA VAL A 294 26.02 -10.15 -23.29
C VAL A 294 24.94 -10.88 -24.09
N CYS A 295 23.69 -10.74 -23.64
CA CYS A 295 22.53 -11.36 -24.26
C CYS A 295 21.62 -10.29 -24.85
N GLY A 296 21.04 -10.59 -26.00
CA GLY A 296 20.39 -9.58 -26.82
C GLY A 296 19.55 -10.15 -27.95
N ASN A 297 18.92 -9.23 -28.67
CA ASN A 297 18.29 -9.52 -29.96
C ASN A 297 19.35 -9.24 -31.03
N PHE A 298 19.84 -10.27 -31.71
CA PHE A 298 20.88 -10.15 -32.74
C PHE A 298 20.39 -10.69 -34.09
N PHE A 299 20.83 -10.09 -35.19
CA PHE A 299 20.51 -10.55 -36.55
C PHE A 299 21.32 -11.79 -36.92
N ASP A 300 20.64 -12.89 -37.24
CA ASP A 300 21.26 -14.12 -37.75
C ASP A 300 21.18 -14.17 -39.29
N GLU A 301 22.32 -14.00 -39.94
CA GLU A 301 22.50 -14.12 -41.40
C GLU A 301 22.02 -15.46 -41.98
N ASN A 302 21.97 -16.54 -41.18
CA ASN A 302 21.51 -17.85 -41.62
C ASN A 302 19.98 -17.97 -41.64
N LEU A 303 19.29 -17.15 -40.83
CA LEU A 303 17.83 -17.14 -40.67
C LEU A 303 17.15 -15.95 -41.35
N ASP A 304 17.91 -14.91 -41.74
CA ASP A 304 17.40 -13.64 -42.28
C ASP A 304 16.43 -12.96 -41.30
N ALA A 305 16.75 -13.04 -40.00
CA ALA A 305 15.87 -12.67 -38.90
C ALA A 305 16.64 -12.21 -37.65
N ILE A 306 16.00 -11.37 -36.84
CA ILE A 306 16.44 -11.03 -35.49
C ILE A 306 16.00 -12.15 -34.54
N VAL A 307 16.94 -12.69 -33.75
CA VAL A 307 16.71 -13.75 -32.76
C VAL A 307 17.32 -13.39 -31.41
N GLY A 308 16.77 -13.94 -30.33
CA GLY A 308 17.42 -13.91 -29.02
C GLY A 308 18.66 -14.80 -29.04
N HIS A 309 19.81 -14.27 -28.64
CA HIS A 309 21.09 -14.99 -28.60
C HIS A 309 22.04 -14.34 -27.59
N CYS A 310 23.10 -15.05 -27.20
CA CYS A 310 24.11 -14.59 -26.27
C CYS A 310 25.52 -14.72 -26.85
N LEU A 311 26.37 -13.73 -26.56
CA LEU A 311 27.77 -13.65 -26.98
C LEU A 311 28.64 -13.36 -25.76
N VAL A 312 29.95 -13.60 -25.88
CA VAL A 312 30.92 -13.16 -24.87
C VAL A 312 31.63 -11.91 -25.38
N ALA A 313 31.43 -10.80 -24.67
CA ALA A 313 32.17 -9.56 -24.85
C ALA A 313 33.48 -9.65 -24.06
N LEU A 314 34.62 -9.51 -24.73
CA LEU A 314 35.92 -9.32 -24.08
C LEU A 314 36.20 -7.82 -23.96
N SER A 315 36.25 -7.31 -22.73
CA SER A 315 36.56 -5.91 -22.41
C SER A 315 38.02 -5.72 -21.96
N ILE A 316 38.50 -4.48 -21.99
CA ILE A 316 39.84 -4.09 -21.48
C ILE A 316 39.86 -3.96 -19.95
N GLU A 317 38.74 -3.52 -19.38
CA GLU A 317 38.50 -3.39 -17.94
C GLU A 317 37.44 -4.40 -17.48
N GLU A 318 37.44 -4.76 -16.19
CA GLU A 318 36.47 -5.67 -15.60
C GLU A 318 35.10 -5.00 -15.42
N ILE A 319 34.00 -5.72 -15.68
CA ILE A 319 32.64 -5.21 -15.49
C ILE A 319 32.13 -5.72 -14.14
N SER A 320 32.13 -4.85 -13.13
CA SER A 320 31.87 -5.22 -11.73
C SER A 320 30.66 -4.48 -11.11
N LEU A 321 30.32 -3.31 -11.62
CA LEU A 321 29.23 -2.44 -11.19
C LEU A 321 28.41 -1.96 -12.40
N GLU A 322 27.20 -1.44 -12.16
CA GLU A 322 26.36 -0.81 -13.20
C GLU A 322 27.11 0.31 -13.94
N GLU A 323 27.90 1.10 -13.19
CA GLU A 323 28.70 2.17 -13.79
C GLU A 323 29.81 1.68 -14.74
N ASP A 324 30.24 0.42 -14.64
CA ASP A 324 31.27 -0.18 -15.50
C ASP A 324 30.72 -0.61 -16.87
N LEU A 325 29.39 -0.74 -17.03
CA LEU A 325 28.75 -1.18 -18.29
C LEU A 325 29.18 -0.33 -19.50
N ARG A 326 29.52 0.95 -19.27
CA ARG A 326 30.12 1.86 -20.27
C ARG A 326 31.41 1.33 -20.93
N TYR A 327 32.14 0.43 -20.28
CA TYR A 327 33.36 -0.19 -20.82
C TYR A 327 33.07 -1.38 -21.75
N LEU A 328 31.81 -1.85 -21.83
CA LEU A 328 31.40 -2.80 -22.87
C LEU A 328 31.42 -2.15 -24.26
N GLY A 329 31.17 -0.83 -24.37
CA GLY A 329 31.31 -0.09 -25.62
C GLY A 329 32.74 -0.20 -26.18
N GLY A 330 32.88 -0.77 -27.38
CA GLY A 330 34.18 -1.08 -27.99
C GLY A 330 34.77 -2.45 -27.64
N SER A 331 34.07 -3.29 -26.87
CA SER A 331 34.50 -4.66 -26.56
C SER A 331 34.43 -5.61 -27.76
N ILE A 332 35.28 -6.64 -27.74
CA ILE A 332 35.34 -7.66 -28.79
C ILE A 332 34.24 -8.69 -28.56
N LEU A 333 33.36 -8.91 -29.55
CA LEU A 333 32.31 -9.92 -29.47
C LEU A 333 32.81 -11.27 -30.00
N ILE A 334 32.63 -12.33 -29.20
CA ILE A 334 33.00 -13.71 -29.53
C ILE A 334 31.76 -14.61 -29.45
N GLU A 335 31.59 -15.48 -30.43
CA GLU A 335 30.59 -16.56 -30.46
C GLU A 335 31.07 -17.74 -29.59
N PRO A 336 30.43 -18.04 -28.44
CA PRO A 336 30.99 -19.01 -27.48
C PRO A 336 30.97 -20.45 -28.01
N GLN A 337 30.04 -20.78 -28.90
CA GLN A 337 29.89 -22.10 -29.50
C GLN A 337 31.06 -22.48 -30.43
N ASN A 338 31.86 -21.53 -30.92
CA ASN A 338 32.89 -21.77 -31.93
C ASN A 338 34.17 -20.91 -31.86
N GLY A 339 34.23 -19.87 -31.02
CA GLY A 339 35.36 -18.93 -30.94
C GLY A 339 35.51 -18.00 -32.15
N GLU A 340 34.44 -17.80 -32.93
CA GLU A 340 34.38 -16.87 -34.08
C GLU A 340 34.26 -15.43 -33.57
N TYR A 341 35.03 -14.52 -34.17
CA TYR A 341 34.93 -13.08 -33.95
C TYR A 341 33.68 -12.52 -34.64
N ARG A 342 32.81 -11.87 -33.87
CA ARG A 342 31.51 -11.34 -34.28
C ARG A 342 31.48 -9.81 -34.41
N GLY A 343 32.66 -9.17 -34.46
CA GLY A 343 32.80 -7.72 -34.56
C GLY A 343 33.09 -7.04 -33.22
N ILE A 344 33.01 -5.71 -33.22
CA ILE A 344 33.18 -4.85 -32.03
C ILE A 344 31.81 -4.31 -31.60
N LEU A 345 31.50 -4.38 -30.30
CA LEU A 345 30.27 -3.84 -29.70
C LEU A 345 30.23 -2.30 -29.82
N ASN A 346 29.05 -1.75 -30.11
CA ASN A 346 28.81 -0.34 -30.45
C ASN A 346 29.55 0.11 -31.73
N SER A 347 29.58 -0.75 -32.77
CA SER A 347 30.21 -0.40 -34.05
C SER A 347 29.55 -1.01 -35.28
N GLU A 348 29.76 -0.36 -36.43
CA GLU A 348 29.37 -0.85 -37.77
C GLU A 348 29.98 -2.23 -38.13
N SER A 349 30.98 -2.72 -37.38
CA SER A 349 31.64 -4.01 -37.65
C SER A 349 30.91 -5.23 -37.07
N SER A 350 30.01 -5.03 -36.12
CA SER A 350 29.09 -6.05 -35.61
C SER A 350 27.63 -5.74 -35.96
N GLY A 351 27.28 -4.45 -36.05
CA GLY A 351 25.88 -4.02 -36.09
C GLY A 351 25.15 -4.16 -34.74
N ILE A 352 25.86 -4.57 -33.68
CA ILE A 352 25.33 -4.82 -32.33
C ILE A 352 25.71 -3.65 -31.41
N TYR A 353 24.73 -3.15 -30.66
CA TYR A 353 24.89 -1.98 -29.77
C TYR A 353 24.31 -2.23 -28.37
N LEU A 354 24.82 -1.53 -27.36
CA LEU A 354 24.15 -1.34 -26.07
C LEU A 354 22.93 -0.43 -26.25
N LEU A 355 21.84 -0.67 -25.50
CA LEU A 355 20.59 0.07 -25.69
C LEU A 355 20.63 1.54 -25.21
N ASP A 356 21.54 1.88 -24.31
CA ASP A 356 21.71 3.24 -23.75
C ASP A 356 22.23 4.28 -24.76
N GLU A 357 22.99 3.85 -25.79
CA GLU A 357 23.54 4.72 -26.82
C GLU A 357 22.53 5.10 -27.95
N ASN A 358 21.46 5.82 -27.61
CA ASN A 358 20.51 6.45 -28.57
C ASN A 358 19.92 5.49 -29.64
N SER A 359 19.64 4.25 -29.24
CA SER A 359 19.41 3.06 -30.09
C SER A 359 18.10 3.01 -30.92
N ASN A 360 17.40 4.12 -31.13
CA ASN A 360 16.01 4.17 -31.68
C ASN A 360 15.76 3.47 -33.04
N ASP A 361 16.80 3.30 -33.87
CA ASP A 361 16.72 2.67 -35.20
C ASP A 361 17.63 1.43 -35.31
N VAL A 362 18.03 0.80 -34.20
CA VAL A 362 18.99 -0.32 -34.16
C VAL A 362 18.30 -1.68 -34.19
N GLU A 363 18.58 -2.49 -35.21
CA GLU A 363 18.01 -3.84 -35.37
C GLU A 363 18.66 -4.92 -34.50
N SER A 364 19.88 -4.71 -33.98
CA SER A 364 20.58 -5.67 -33.12
C SER A 364 21.16 -5.03 -31.86
N TYR A 365 20.72 -5.48 -30.69
CA TYR A 365 21.02 -4.81 -29.42
C TYR A 365 21.14 -5.77 -28.23
N VAL A 366 22.02 -5.41 -27.29
CA VAL A 366 22.17 -6.06 -25.98
C VAL A 366 21.14 -5.47 -25.01
N TYR A 367 20.39 -6.33 -24.32
CA TYR A 367 19.44 -5.93 -23.27
C TYR A 367 19.72 -6.60 -21.92
N ALA A 368 20.63 -7.58 -21.86
CA ALA A 368 21.00 -8.30 -20.65
C ALA A 368 22.51 -8.56 -20.59
N VAL A 369 23.09 -8.46 -19.39
CA VAL A 369 24.54 -8.62 -19.15
C VAL A 369 24.78 -9.44 -17.90
N ILE A 370 25.46 -10.58 -18.01
CA ILE A 370 25.82 -11.45 -16.88
C ILE A 370 27.30 -11.25 -16.55
N THR A 371 27.59 -10.73 -15.36
CA THR A 371 28.95 -10.50 -14.86
C THR A 371 29.40 -11.62 -13.93
N GLY A 372 30.45 -11.40 -13.13
CA GLY A 372 30.79 -12.29 -12.01
C GLY A 372 29.96 -12.01 -10.77
N ASN A 373 29.50 -10.77 -10.59
CA ASN A 373 28.99 -10.29 -9.32
C ASN A 373 27.49 -10.00 -9.31
N ASP A 374 26.88 -9.83 -10.49
CA ASP A 374 25.54 -9.30 -10.70
C ASP A 374 25.01 -9.63 -12.11
N TYR A 375 23.71 -9.47 -12.32
CA TYR A 375 23.00 -9.60 -13.60
C TYR A 375 22.20 -8.33 -13.90
N TYR A 376 22.53 -7.67 -15.02
CA TYR A 376 21.92 -6.41 -15.42
C TYR A 376 20.91 -6.63 -16.54
N ILE A 377 19.73 -6.01 -16.44
CA ILE A 377 18.68 -6.00 -17.46
C ILE A 377 18.36 -4.54 -17.82
N TYR A 378 18.30 -4.21 -19.10
CA TYR A 378 17.90 -2.87 -19.56
C TYR A 378 16.38 -2.72 -19.61
N LYS A 379 15.84 -1.68 -18.97
CA LYS A 379 14.43 -1.30 -19.07
C LYS A 379 14.23 -0.23 -20.14
N VAL A 380 13.56 -0.60 -21.23
CA VAL A 380 13.31 0.29 -22.39
C VAL A 380 12.39 1.46 -22.01
N GLU A 381 11.41 1.25 -21.15
CA GLU A 381 10.45 2.27 -20.71
C GLU A 381 11.06 3.33 -19.78
N GLU A 382 12.07 2.95 -18.99
CA GLU A 382 12.73 3.81 -18.01
C GLU A 382 14.06 4.39 -18.53
N ASN A 383 14.63 3.80 -19.59
CA ASN A 383 15.96 4.13 -20.17
C ASN A 383 17.09 4.00 -19.13
N VAL A 384 17.08 2.91 -18.37
CA VAL A 384 18.08 2.57 -17.35
C VAL A 384 18.44 1.09 -17.42
N TRP A 385 19.64 0.75 -16.96
CA TRP A 385 19.93 -0.61 -16.51
C TRP A 385 19.33 -0.82 -15.12
N ASN A 386 19.00 -2.06 -14.79
CA ASN A 386 18.72 -2.48 -13.43
C ASN A 386 19.47 -3.76 -13.10
N SER A 387 20.09 -3.81 -11.93
CA SER A 387 20.84 -4.96 -11.45
C SER A 387 20.05 -5.79 -10.43
N TYR A 388 20.48 -7.03 -10.20
CA TYR A 388 19.94 -7.87 -9.12
C TYR A 388 20.34 -7.32 -7.74
N GLN A 389 21.55 -6.78 -7.57
CA GLN A 389 21.94 -6.11 -6.31
C GLN A 389 21.06 -4.89 -6.00
N GLU A 390 20.74 -4.05 -7.00
CA GLU A 390 19.82 -2.92 -6.82
C GLU A 390 18.40 -3.37 -6.43
N MET A 391 17.94 -4.50 -7.00
CA MET A 391 16.64 -5.06 -6.64
C MET A 391 16.62 -5.56 -5.19
N ASP A 392 17.70 -6.18 -4.71
CA ASP A 392 17.83 -6.59 -3.31
C ASP A 392 17.88 -5.38 -2.36
N GLU A 393 18.72 -4.37 -2.65
CA GLU A 393 18.77 -3.12 -1.87
C GLU A 393 17.40 -2.40 -1.84
N GLY A 394 16.64 -2.45 -2.94
CA GLY A 394 15.27 -1.93 -3.02
C GLY A 394 14.23 -2.76 -2.25
N LEU A 395 14.40 -4.08 -2.20
CA LEU A 395 13.55 -5.00 -1.41
C LEU A 395 13.82 -4.85 0.09
N ASP A 396 15.06 -4.62 0.51
CA ASP A 396 15.47 -4.30 1.88
C ASP A 396 14.72 -3.05 2.38
N VAL A 397 14.75 -1.96 1.59
CA VAL A 397 14.03 -0.72 1.90
C VAL A 397 12.52 -0.91 1.92
N LEU A 398 11.96 -1.73 1.01
CA LEU A 398 10.53 -2.03 0.98
C LEU A 398 10.09 -2.84 2.22
N ARG A 399 10.86 -3.85 2.62
CA ARG A 399 10.61 -4.67 3.82
C ARG A 399 10.63 -3.79 5.07
N ASP A 400 11.67 -2.97 5.23
CA ASP A 400 11.82 -2.11 6.40
C ASP A 400 10.69 -1.08 6.48
N LEU A 401 10.23 -0.51 5.35
CA LEU A 401 9.04 0.35 5.29
C LEU A 401 7.73 -0.37 5.65
N MET A 402 7.57 -1.64 5.29
CA MET A 402 6.41 -2.44 5.72
C MET A 402 6.43 -2.71 7.23
N ILE A 403 7.61 -2.98 7.79
CA ILE A 403 7.80 -3.21 9.24
C ILE A 403 7.56 -1.91 10.02
N ASP A 404 8.18 -0.78 9.64
CA ASP A 404 7.96 0.53 10.28
C ASP A 404 6.48 0.96 10.21
N SER A 405 5.80 0.71 9.08
CA SER A 405 4.38 1.01 8.94
C SER A 405 3.48 0.10 9.79
N TYR A 406 3.95 -1.10 10.15
CA TYR A 406 3.24 -2.06 10.99
C TYR A 406 3.47 -1.80 12.49
N GLU A 407 4.72 -1.55 12.92
CA GLU A 407 5.02 -1.26 14.34
C GLU A 407 4.49 0.10 14.85
N THR A 408 4.04 0.99 13.95
CA THR A 408 3.57 2.34 14.30
C THR A 408 2.06 2.48 14.54
N HIS A 409 1.28 1.40 14.45
CA HIS A 409 -0.19 1.40 14.55
C HIS A 409 -0.75 0.52 15.68
#